data_AF-A0A956PQV2-F1
#
_entry.id   AF-A0A956PQV2-F1
#
_cell.length_a   1.000
_cell.length_b   1.000
_cell.length_c   1.000
_cell.angle_alpha   90.00
_cell.angle_beta   90.00
_cell.angle_gamma   90.00
#
_symmetry.space_group_name_H-M   'P 1'
#
loop_
_entity.id
_entity.type
_entity.pdbx_description
1 polymer ?
#
loop_
_entity_poly.entity_id
_entity_poly.type
_entity_poly.pdbx_seq_one_letter_code
_entity_poly.pdbx_strand_id
1 'polypeptide(L)'
;MAFSSQRERGATIGTVLLVTVVVVILALALTGSSVTHLQLSQKATNGTIAQSMAESAIAAGLEEVLENEEFGLLGTEQELVEVSGTESKSSGKLSFNPEIAAEWGLPHSTNNLQSEGARSGADGRVVPGRSIHLVGLGESNGVTRTVEAIFYIPKFPYVVASSGRFETQGETLIASVDRVDDLKNLSIDDLLPGDALSNSTDPSALQLGKKTTITGDAKAAGGVELEPGAQILGQVLANSSKENIPTYKVTDFDPEANGKLGISHLSSGTVNKANYEGWVKRDGDLFVGQGLHLDNGVLYVNGDLTVSGGVTGVGALLVTGNTTITGRSALSTDNLAAIVSQGSVLLQGPTQQSSTFRGLVYSNKGLVAENMTLVGTLLVGGDQSDLVLKDTQVVYSPDSVKVDLQHSERTALNFVSPKGANPGAFTGTKGSDKTSDSKTRIYVSTESDGTFLIYPEGTDEKNALKANSVADAITIIKGLLALVDDPKQLQAFEATTANKLPQLLSDLQNGTLPHEEEAVDLVSFDP
;
A
#
# COMPACT_ATOMS: atom_id res chain seq x y z
N MET A 1 -103.56 -15.35 -33.22
CA MET A 1 -103.09 -13.98 -32.91
C MET A 1 -103.48 -13.71 -31.46
N ALA A 2 -102.63 -13.32 -30.50
CA ALA A 2 -101.23 -12.95 -30.49
C ALA A 2 -100.70 -13.23 -29.06
N PHE A 3 -99.78 -14.17 -28.90
CA PHE A 3 -98.99 -14.38 -27.68
C PHE A 3 -97.61 -14.88 -28.12
N SER A 4 -96.76 -13.98 -28.63
CA SER A 4 -95.36 -14.32 -28.93
C SER A 4 -94.34 -13.20 -28.68
N SER A 5 -94.73 -11.99 -28.24
CA SER A 5 -93.77 -10.88 -28.09
C SER A 5 -93.10 -10.74 -26.72
N GLN A 6 -93.41 -11.60 -25.73
CA GLN A 6 -92.77 -11.54 -24.40
C GLN A 6 -91.46 -12.34 -24.29
N ARG A 7 -91.19 -13.31 -25.18
CA ARG A 7 -89.96 -14.13 -25.14
C ARG A 7 -88.74 -13.41 -25.73
N GLU A 8 -88.93 -12.49 -26.67
CA GLU A 8 -87.82 -11.75 -27.30
C GLU A 8 -87.23 -10.66 -26.39
N ARG A 9 -88.03 -10.05 -25.50
CA ARG A 9 -87.55 -9.01 -24.57
C ARG A 9 -86.64 -9.53 -23.45
N GLY A 10 -86.83 -10.78 -23.03
CA GLY A 10 -86.01 -11.43 -21.99
C GLY A 10 -84.60 -11.78 -22.47
N ALA A 11 -84.45 -12.16 -23.74
CA ALA A 11 -83.15 -12.45 -24.35
C ALA A 11 -82.29 -11.19 -24.50
N THR A 12 -82.89 -10.06 -24.93
CA THR A 12 -82.19 -8.77 -25.07
C THR A 12 -81.73 -8.19 -23.73
N ILE A 13 -82.54 -8.30 -22.67
CA ILE A 13 -82.15 -7.82 -21.33
C ILE A 13 -81.00 -8.67 -20.79
N GLY A 14 -81.05 -10.00 -20.96
CA GLY A 14 -79.97 -10.91 -20.53
C GLY A 14 -78.63 -10.62 -21.22
N THR A 15 -78.65 -10.36 -22.54
CA THR A 15 -77.43 -9.97 -23.27
C THR A 15 -76.89 -8.61 -22.86
N VAL A 16 -77.76 -7.62 -22.65
CA VAL A 16 -77.32 -6.28 -22.19
C VAL A 16 -76.70 -6.39 -20.80
N LEU A 17 -77.32 -7.14 -19.89
CA LEU A 17 -76.81 -7.34 -18.52
C LEU A 17 -75.46 -8.06 -18.52
N LEU A 18 -75.29 -9.08 -19.38
CA LEU A 18 -74.03 -9.81 -19.52
C LEU A 18 -72.91 -8.92 -20.09
N VAL A 19 -73.21 -8.10 -21.10
CA VAL A 19 -72.27 -7.11 -21.64
C VAL A 19 -71.89 -6.07 -20.57
N THR A 20 -72.86 -5.55 -19.81
CA THR A 20 -72.59 -4.59 -18.73
C THR A 20 -71.70 -5.21 -17.64
N VAL A 21 -71.94 -6.46 -17.25
CA VAL A 21 -71.10 -7.18 -16.28
C VAL A 21 -69.67 -7.34 -16.80
N VAL A 22 -69.50 -7.73 -18.07
CA VAL A 22 -68.17 -7.84 -18.70
C VAL A 22 -67.45 -6.49 -18.74
N VAL A 23 -68.14 -5.41 -19.10
CA VAL A 23 -67.59 -4.05 -19.12
C VAL A 23 -67.18 -3.58 -17.72
N VAL A 24 -67.99 -3.86 -16.69
CA VAL A 24 -67.67 -3.51 -15.29
C VAL A 24 -66.45 -4.30 -14.80
N ILE A 25 -66.36 -5.60 -15.12
CA ILE A 25 -65.20 -6.43 -14.75
C ILE A 25 -63.93 -5.89 -15.44
N LEU A 26 -64.00 -5.53 -16.72
CA LEU A 26 -62.90 -4.91 -17.47
C LEU A 26 -62.48 -3.56 -16.87
N ALA A 27 -63.44 -2.71 -16.51
CA ALA A 27 -63.15 -1.42 -15.87
C ALA A 27 -62.48 -1.59 -14.50
N LEU A 28 -62.94 -2.56 -13.68
CA LEU A 28 -62.33 -2.89 -12.41
C LEU A 28 -60.91 -3.48 -12.59
N ALA A 29 -60.70 -4.35 -13.58
CA ALA A 29 -59.39 -4.90 -13.89
C ALA A 29 -58.39 -3.82 -14.37
N LEU A 30 -58.83 -2.91 -15.25
CA LEU A 30 -58.01 -1.77 -15.72
C LEU A 30 -57.66 -0.81 -14.58
N THR A 31 -58.62 -0.52 -13.70
CA THR A 31 -58.39 0.34 -12.53
C THR A 31 -57.39 -0.34 -11.58
N GLY A 32 -57.56 -1.63 -11.30
CA GLY A 32 -56.63 -2.41 -10.47
C GLY A 32 -55.22 -2.47 -11.05
N SER A 33 -55.08 -2.69 -12.36
CA SER A 33 -53.80 -2.68 -13.06
C SER A 33 -53.13 -1.30 -13.05
N SER A 34 -53.92 -0.22 -13.13
CA SER A 34 -53.38 1.15 -13.13
C SER A 34 -52.86 1.54 -11.74
N VAL A 35 -53.59 1.18 -10.68
CA VAL A 35 -53.17 1.44 -9.29
C VAL A 35 -51.91 0.65 -8.96
N THR A 36 -51.84 -0.63 -9.34
CA THR A 36 -50.63 -1.44 -9.14
C THR A 36 -49.44 -0.92 -9.93
N HIS A 37 -49.63 -0.49 -11.19
CA HIS A 37 -48.56 0.13 -11.97
C HIS A 37 -48.07 1.45 -11.34
N LEU A 38 -48.97 2.30 -10.85
CA LEU A 38 -48.59 3.53 -10.15
C LEU A 38 -47.82 3.25 -8.86
N GLN A 39 -48.26 2.28 -8.06
CA GLN A 39 -47.55 1.87 -6.84
C GLN A 39 -46.16 1.30 -7.13
N LEU A 40 -46.03 0.45 -8.16
CA LEU A 40 -44.76 -0.09 -8.61
C LEU A 40 -43.83 1.03 -9.13
N SER A 41 -44.37 1.95 -9.92
CA SER A 41 -43.62 3.08 -10.45
C SER A 41 -43.13 4.01 -9.33
N GLN A 42 -43.98 4.36 -8.37
CA GLN A 42 -43.60 5.19 -7.22
C GLN A 42 -42.54 4.49 -6.36
N LYS A 43 -42.70 3.19 -6.10
CA LYS A 43 -41.71 2.39 -5.35
C LYS A 43 -40.38 2.33 -6.09
N ALA A 44 -40.39 2.23 -7.42
CA ALA A 44 -39.17 2.24 -8.23
C ALA A 44 -38.47 3.61 -8.16
N THR A 45 -39.20 4.71 -8.37
CA THR A 45 -38.66 6.08 -8.27
C THR A 45 -38.09 6.37 -6.88
N ASN A 46 -38.85 6.08 -5.82
CA ASN A 46 -38.37 6.23 -4.44
C ASN A 46 -37.15 5.34 -4.16
N GLY A 47 -37.09 4.16 -4.78
CA GLY A 47 -35.93 3.28 -4.71
C GLY A 47 -34.67 3.90 -5.32
N THR A 48 -34.78 4.59 -6.46
CA THR A 48 -33.65 5.31 -7.07
C THR A 48 -33.22 6.49 -6.20
N ILE A 49 -34.16 7.27 -5.66
CA ILE A 49 -33.85 8.39 -4.76
C ILE A 49 -33.14 7.88 -3.50
N ALA A 50 -33.66 6.82 -2.88
CA ALA A 50 -33.03 6.19 -1.71
C ALA A 50 -31.60 5.70 -2.03
N GLN A 51 -31.36 5.13 -3.22
CA GLN A 51 -30.01 4.76 -3.62
C GLN A 51 -29.08 5.98 -3.74
N SER A 52 -29.51 7.05 -4.41
CA SER A 52 -28.70 8.27 -4.53
C SER A 52 -28.41 8.93 -3.17
N MET A 53 -29.33 8.84 -2.21
CA MET A 53 -29.08 9.31 -0.84
C MET A 53 -28.05 8.44 -0.10
N ALA A 54 -28.06 7.12 -0.31
CA ALA A 54 -27.05 6.23 0.25
C ALA A 54 -25.65 6.54 -0.32
N GLU A 55 -25.57 6.75 -1.64
CA GLU A 55 -24.32 7.15 -2.33
C GLU A 55 -23.83 8.53 -1.83
N SER A 56 -24.75 9.47 -1.59
CA SER A 56 -24.42 10.79 -1.02
C SER A 56 -23.86 10.69 0.40
N ALA A 57 -24.41 9.80 1.24
CA ALA A 57 -23.89 9.55 2.58
C ALA A 57 -22.50 8.92 2.57
N ILE A 58 -22.22 8.02 1.61
CA ILE A 58 -20.87 7.47 1.40
C ILE A 58 -19.90 8.57 0.94
N ALA A 59 -20.30 9.42 0.00
CA ALA A 59 -19.45 10.50 -0.49
C ALA A 59 -19.09 11.50 0.62
N ALA A 60 -20.07 11.92 1.42
CA ALA A 60 -19.84 12.79 2.58
C ALA A 60 -19.01 12.09 3.67
N GLY A 61 -19.23 10.79 3.92
CA GLY A 61 -18.40 10.01 4.84
C GLY A 61 -16.96 9.86 4.36
N LEU A 62 -16.73 9.75 3.05
CA LEU A 62 -15.39 9.75 2.47
C LEU A 62 -14.71 11.12 2.62
N GLU A 63 -15.45 12.21 2.41
CA GLU A 63 -14.96 13.58 2.59
C GLU A 63 -14.46 13.83 4.03
N GLU A 64 -15.28 13.50 5.04
CA GLU A 64 -14.89 13.63 6.46
C GLU A 64 -13.61 12.85 6.79
N VAL A 65 -13.46 11.65 6.22
CA VAL A 65 -12.29 10.79 6.43
C VAL A 65 -11.05 11.34 5.71
N LEU A 66 -11.22 11.95 4.54
CA LEU A 66 -10.13 12.60 3.81
C LEU A 66 -9.68 13.89 4.50
N GLU A 67 -10.58 14.61 5.17
CA GLU A 67 -10.22 15.76 6.00
C GLU A 67 -9.58 15.35 7.33
N ASN A 68 -10.04 14.25 7.92
CA ASN A 68 -9.53 13.70 9.17
C ASN A 68 -9.44 12.17 9.09
N GLU A 69 -8.24 11.64 8.84
CA GLU A 69 -8.00 10.19 8.74
C GLU A 69 -8.33 9.42 10.03
N GLU A 70 -8.46 10.11 11.18
CA GLU A 70 -8.88 9.51 12.45
C GLU A 70 -10.41 9.33 12.58
N PHE A 71 -11.19 9.98 11.71
CA PHE A 71 -12.64 9.90 11.74
C PHE A 71 -13.12 8.45 11.58
N GLY A 72 -13.84 7.95 12.59
CA GLY A 72 -14.38 6.59 12.58
C GLY A 72 -13.43 5.52 13.12
N LEU A 73 -12.27 5.89 13.66
CA LEU A 73 -11.38 4.95 14.36
C LEU A 73 -11.88 4.60 15.76
N LEU A 74 -12.43 5.58 16.46
CA LEU A 74 -12.84 5.43 17.87
C LEU A 74 -14.29 4.92 18.00
N GLY A 75 -15.11 5.07 16.97
CA GLY A 75 -16.52 4.70 16.97
C GLY A 75 -17.37 5.59 17.88
N THR A 76 -17.07 6.88 17.98
CA THR A 76 -17.78 7.80 18.89
C THR A 76 -19.18 8.18 18.38
N GLU A 77 -20.02 8.74 19.25
CA GLU A 77 -21.37 9.19 18.86
C GLU A 77 -21.36 10.32 17.81
N GLN A 78 -20.24 11.02 17.65
CA GLN A 78 -20.07 12.09 16.67
C GLN A 78 -19.59 11.59 15.30
N GLU A 79 -19.13 10.33 15.20
CA GLU A 79 -18.59 9.75 13.96
C GLU A 79 -19.70 9.15 13.10
N LEU A 80 -20.63 10.01 12.69
CA LEU A 80 -21.75 9.70 11.83
C LEU A 80 -21.98 10.81 10.80
N VAL A 81 -22.63 10.45 9.71
CA VAL A 81 -23.01 11.35 8.63
C VAL A 81 -24.51 11.24 8.41
N GLU A 82 -25.19 12.38 8.37
CA GLU A 82 -26.59 12.46 7.95
C GLU A 82 -26.76 13.54 6.87
N VAL A 83 -27.18 13.12 5.69
CA VAL A 83 -27.48 14.01 4.55
C VAL A 83 -28.99 14.10 4.39
N SER A 84 -29.53 15.31 4.37
CA SER A 84 -30.96 15.53 4.09
C SER A 84 -31.18 15.87 2.63
N GLY A 85 -32.14 15.20 1.98
CA GLY A 85 -32.54 15.55 0.63
C GLY A 85 -33.41 16.81 0.59
N THR A 86 -33.59 17.37 -0.60
CA THR A 86 -34.43 18.57 -0.82
C THR A 86 -35.92 18.32 -0.54
N GLU A 87 -36.35 17.07 -0.59
CA GLU A 87 -37.69 16.64 -0.20
C GLU A 87 -37.68 16.18 1.27
N SER A 88 -38.68 16.63 2.04
CA SER A 88 -38.77 16.45 3.51
C SER A 88 -38.88 15.01 4.01
N LYS A 89 -38.73 14.02 3.13
CA LYS A 89 -38.81 12.57 3.42
C LYS A 89 -37.72 11.75 2.75
N SER A 90 -36.61 12.39 2.37
CA SER A 90 -35.42 11.72 1.85
C SER A 90 -34.20 12.02 2.70
N SER A 91 -33.45 10.99 3.08
CA SER A 91 -32.26 11.10 3.92
C SER A 91 -31.24 10.04 3.56
N GLY A 92 -29.96 10.35 3.77
CA GLY A 92 -28.83 9.43 3.68
C GLY A 92 -28.11 9.40 5.03
N LYS A 93 -27.68 8.23 5.47
CA LYS A 93 -27.04 8.02 6.78
C LYS A 93 -25.87 7.05 6.68
N LEU A 94 -24.84 7.30 7.49
CA LEU A 94 -23.69 6.42 7.67
C LEU A 94 -23.16 6.57 9.10
N SER A 95 -22.68 5.50 9.73
CA SER A 95 -22.04 5.59 11.05
C SER A 95 -20.89 4.59 11.19
N PHE A 96 -19.83 5.00 11.88
CA PHE A 96 -18.75 4.14 12.33
C PHE A 96 -19.00 3.54 13.72
N ASN A 97 -19.97 4.09 14.46
CA ASN A 97 -20.37 3.58 15.76
C ASN A 97 -21.28 2.34 15.59
N PRO A 98 -20.88 1.16 16.12
CA PRO A 98 -21.68 -0.07 16.00
C PRO A 98 -23.07 0.01 16.62
N GLU A 99 -23.24 0.75 17.72
CA GLU A 99 -24.52 0.88 18.43
C GLU A 99 -25.50 1.72 17.62
N ILE A 100 -25.05 2.88 17.12
CA ILE A 100 -25.88 3.77 16.28
C ILE A 100 -26.24 3.10 14.96
N ALA A 101 -25.29 2.43 14.31
CA ALA A 101 -25.55 1.71 13.08
C ALA A 101 -26.60 0.60 13.29
N ALA A 102 -26.53 -0.11 14.42
CA ALA A 102 -27.52 -1.13 14.78
C ALA A 102 -28.92 -0.55 15.02
N GLU A 103 -29.04 0.64 15.62
CA GLU A 103 -30.33 1.34 15.76
C GLU A 103 -30.97 1.67 14.40
N TRP A 104 -30.15 1.94 13.39
CA TRP A 104 -30.60 2.20 12.02
C TRP A 104 -30.81 0.93 11.20
N GLY A 105 -30.50 -0.26 11.75
CA GLY A 105 -30.55 -1.53 11.04
C GLY A 105 -29.51 -1.63 9.91
N LEU A 106 -28.36 -0.99 10.10
CA LEU A 106 -27.27 -0.89 9.12
C LEU A 106 -25.99 -1.51 9.69
N PRO A 107 -25.19 -2.24 8.90
CA PRO A 107 -23.81 -2.56 9.28
C PRO A 107 -22.99 -1.28 9.48
N HIS A 108 -22.15 -1.23 10.51
CA HIS A 108 -21.29 -0.06 10.74
C HIS A 108 -20.17 0.03 9.70
N SER A 109 -19.77 1.26 9.38
CA SER A 109 -18.58 1.54 8.57
C SER A 109 -17.31 1.24 9.37
N THR A 110 -16.20 1.00 8.69
CA THR A 110 -14.95 0.57 9.31
C THR A 110 -13.77 1.29 8.68
N ASN A 111 -13.09 2.14 9.44
CA ASN A 111 -11.87 2.81 9.02
C ASN A 111 -10.64 1.91 9.29
N ASN A 112 -9.90 1.52 8.26
CA ASN A 112 -8.64 0.77 8.38
C ASN A 112 -7.46 1.49 7.74
N LEU A 113 -7.53 2.83 7.60
CA LEU A 113 -6.53 3.60 6.87
C LEU A 113 -5.15 3.57 7.53
N GLN A 114 -5.11 3.56 8.85
CA GLN A 114 -3.86 3.59 9.63
C GLN A 114 -3.19 2.22 9.83
N SER A 115 -3.84 1.13 9.43
CA SER A 115 -3.32 -0.24 9.61
C SER A 115 -2.81 -0.83 8.30
N GLU A 116 -1.63 -1.47 8.34
CA GLU A 116 -1.12 -2.27 7.22
C GLU A 116 -1.82 -3.63 7.07
N GLY A 117 -2.36 -4.16 8.17
CA GLY A 117 -3.04 -5.45 8.21
C GLY A 117 -4.53 -5.32 7.91
N ALA A 118 -5.12 -6.37 7.34
CA ALA A 118 -6.57 -6.46 7.19
C ALA A 118 -7.25 -6.53 8.56
N ARG A 119 -8.37 -5.82 8.72
CA ARG A 119 -9.22 -5.88 9.91
C ARG A 119 -10.58 -6.46 9.58
N SER A 120 -11.22 -7.08 10.56
CA SER A 120 -12.64 -7.41 10.43
C SER A 120 -13.46 -6.15 10.66
N GLY A 121 -14.30 -5.80 9.68
CA GLY A 121 -15.38 -4.84 9.80
C GLY A 121 -16.70 -5.53 10.20
N ALA A 122 -17.80 -4.81 10.02
CA ALA A 122 -19.14 -5.29 10.31
C ALA A 122 -19.47 -6.62 9.61
N ASP A 123 -20.20 -7.50 10.30
CA ASP A 123 -20.64 -8.81 9.80
C ASP A 123 -19.50 -9.72 9.29
N GLY A 124 -18.27 -9.54 9.79
CA GLY A 124 -17.12 -10.34 9.39
C GLY A 124 -16.50 -9.92 8.06
N ARG A 125 -16.90 -8.76 7.51
CA ARG A 125 -16.35 -8.20 6.28
C ARG A 125 -14.86 -7.93 6.44
N VAL A 126 -14.02 -8.53 5.61
CA VAL A 126 -12.58 -8.25 5.62
C VAL A 126 -12.35 -6.89 4.98
N VAL A 127 -11.82 -5.95 5.76
CA VAL A 127 -11.41 -4.61 5.31
C VAL A 127 -9.89 -4.63 5.17
N PRO A 128 -9.35 -4.59 3.94
CA PRO A 128 -7.91 -4.62 3.70
C PRO A 128 -7.15 -3.52 4.46
N GLY A 129 -5.86 -3.73 4.70
CA GLY A 129 -4.99 -2.67 5.21
C GLY A 129 -5.05 -1.43 4.32
N ARG A 130 -4.97 -0.24 4.91
CA ARG A 130 -4.97 1.05 4.21
C ARG A 130 -6.22 1.28 3.36
N SER A 131 -7.35 0.78 3.83
CA SER A 131 -8.63 0.96 3.17
C SER A 131 -9.69 1.40 4.16
N ILE A 132 -10.78 1.94 3.66
CA ILE A 132 -11.95 2.26 4.44
C ILE A 132 -13.16 1.63 3.83
N HIS A 133 -13.98 1.02 4.67
CA HIS A 133 -15.23 0.39 4.31
C HIS A 133 -16.38 1.30 4.76
N LEU A 134 -17.13 1.83 3.81
CA LEU A 134 -18.25 2.74 4.02
C LEU A 134 -19.57 2.06 3.67
N VAL A 135 -20.51 2.12 4.60
CA VAL A 135 -21.86 1.56 4.45
C VAL A 135 -22.86 2.70 4.60
N GLY A 136 -23.53 3.05 3.49
CA GLY A 136 -24.53 4.10 3.45
C GLY A 136 -25.95 3.53 3.39
N LEU A 137 -26.86 4.08 4.19
CA LEU A 137 -28.30 3.83 4.14
C LEU A 137 -29.00 5.06 3.58
N GLY A 138 -29.77 4.91 2.53
CA GLY A 138 -30.66 5.95 2.03
C GLY A 138 -32.12 5.57 2.20
N GLU A 139 -32.94 6.55 2.54
CA GLU A 139 -34.38 6.42 2.71
C GLU A 139 -35.10 7.44 1.82
N SER A 140 -36.18 7.01 1.18
CA SER A 140 -37.12 7.91 0.51
C SER A 140 -38.54 7.36 0.61
N ASN A 141 -39.42 8.11 1.28
CA ASN A 141 -40.84 7.76 1.41
C ASN A 141 -41.10 6.31 1.87
N GLY A 142 -40.32 5.84 2.85
CA GLY A 142 -40.43 4.48 3.41
C GLY A 142 -39.78 3.37 2.57
N VAL A 143 -39.09 3.71 1.49
CA VAL A 143 -38.20 2.79 0.76
C VAL A 143 -36.78 3.03 1.24
N THR A 144 -36.10 1.96 1.67
CA THR A 144 -34.69 2.01 2.07
C THR A 144 -33.79 1.30 1.06
N ARG A 145 -32.57 1.80 0.91
CA ARG A 145 -31.49 1.21 0.11
C ARG A 145 -30.17 1.30 0.85
N THR A 146 -29.38 0.24 0.80
CA THR A 146 -28.04 0.19 1.37
C THR A 146 -27.04 0.09 0.24
N VAL A 147 -25.97 0.88 0.32
CA VAL A 147 -24.82 0.83 -0.58
C VAL A 147 -23.57 0.60 0.28
N GLU A 148 -22.65 -0.20 -0.25
CA GLU A 148 -21.40 -0.53 0.41
C GLU A 148 -20.25 -0.24 -0.56
N ALA A 149 -19.18 0.37 -0.08
CA ALA A 149 -17.96 0.61 -0.84
C ALA A 149 -16.72 0.41 0.04
N ILE A 150 -15.64 -0.11 -0.55
CA ILE A 150 -14.31 -0.14 0.06
C ILE A 150 -13.41 0.76 -0.77
N PHE A 151 -12.86 1.79 -0.15
CA PHE A 151 -11.92 2.73 -0.77
C PHE A 151 -10.51 2.44 -0.29
N TYR A 152 -9.58 2.30 -1.21
CA TYR A 152 -8.16 2.32 -0.91
C TYR A 152 -7.66 3.76 -1.04
N ILE A 153 -7.16 4.34 0.04
CA ILE A 153 -6.59 5.69 0.03
C ILE A 153 -5.07 5.55 0.16
N PRO A 154 -4.30 5.77 -0.91
CA PRO A 154 -2.85 5.77 -0.83
C PRO A 154 -2.38 6.92 0.07
N LYS A 155 -1.47 6.65 1.01
CA LYS A 155 -0.90 7.65 1.96
C LYS A 155 -0.20 8.83 1.26
N PHE A 156 0.15 8.66 -0.01
CA PHE A 156 0.61 9.74 -0.87
C PHE A 156 -0.05 9.59 -2.23
N PRO A 157 -0.99 10.47 -2.64
CA PRO A 157 -1.77 10.28 -3.85
C PRO A 157 -0.96 10.51 -5.12
N TYR A 158 0.22 11.14 -4.99
CA TYR A 158 1.03 11.52 -6.14
C TYR A 158 2.09 10.47 -6.48
N VAL A 159 2.13 10.09 -7.77
CA VAL A 159 3.23 9.31 -8.34
C VAL A 159 4.51 10.15 -8.35
N VAL A 160 4.34 11.46 -8.55
CA VAL A 160 5.42 12.43 -8.66
C VAL A 160 5.05 13.70 -7.92
N ALA A 161 5.91 14.14 -7.00
CA ALA A 161 5.74 15.41 -6.28
C ALA A 161 7.04 16.19 -6.16
N SER A 162 6.95 17.51 -6.38
CA SER A 162 8.08 18.44 -6.22
C SER A 162 7.70 19.68 -5.44
N SER A 163 8.59 20.08 -4.53
CA SER A 163 8.53 21.34 -3.78
C SER A 163 8.76 22.58 -4.67
N GLY A 164 9.46 22.40 -5.79
CA GLY A 164 9.81 23.40 -6.79
C GLY A 164 9.06 23.18 -8.10
N ARG A 165 9.64 23.64 -9.21
CA ARG A 165 9.04 23.49 -10.54
C ARG A 165 9.16 22.05 -11.01
N PHE A 166 8.16 21.58 -11.75
CA PHE A 166 8.18 20.28 -12.39
C PHE A 166 8.10 20.47 -13.91
N GLU A 167 9.17 20.09 -14.61
CA GLU A 167 9.28 20.13 -16.06
C GLU A 167 9.38 18.71 -16.67
N THR A 168 8.70 18.50 -17.81
CA THR A 168 8.87 17.30 -18.63
C THR A 168 9.38 17.65 -20.02
N GLN A 169 10.31 16.85 -20.54
CA GLN A 169 10.90 16.99 -21.86
C GLN A 169 10.86 15.64 -22.59
N GLY A 170 10.61 15.66 -23.90
CA GLY A 170 10.54 14.43 -24.68
C GLY A 170 9.30 13.57 -24.33
N GLU A 171 9.41 12.26 -24.52
CA GLU A 171 8.29 11.32 -24.29
C GLU A 171 8.18 10.94 -22.81
N THR A 172 7.15 11.45 -22.13
CA THR A 172 6.94 11.25 -20.70
C THR A 172 5.56 10.68 -20.40
N LEU A 173 5.49 9.69 -19.51
CA LEU A 173 4.25 9.11 -19.02
C LEU A 173 4.25 9.13 -17.50
N ILE A 174 3.17 9.59 -16.88
CA ILE A 174 2.94 9.50 -15.43
C ILE A 174 1.62 8.75 -15.24
N ALA A 175 1.69 7.59 -14.61
CA ALA A 175 0.54 6.71 -14.48
C ALA A 175 0.60 5.82 -13.24
N SER A 176 -0.46 5.05 -13.03
CA SER A 176 -0.52 3.99 -12.02
C SER A 176 -0.96 2.68 -12.66
N VAL A 177 -0.56 1.55 -12.06
CA VAL A 177 -0.99 0.19 -12.42
C VAL A 177 -1.19 -0.63 -11.16
N ASP A 178 -2.09 -1.61 -11.21
CA ASP A 178 -2.24 -2.59 -10.12
C ASP A 178 -0.94 -3.39 -9.93
N ARG A 179 -0.39 -3.93 -11.02
CA ARG A 179 0.84 -4.72 -11.01
C ARG A 179 1.81 -4.26 -12.10
N VAL A 180 3.09 -4.20 -11.75
CA VAL A 180 4.16 -3.78 -12.66
C VAL A 180 4.24 -4.67 -13.91
N ASP A 181 3.91 -5.95 -13.78
CA ASP A 181 3.94 -6.92 -14.89
C ASP A 181 2.95 -6.57 -16.02
N ASP A 182 1.90 -5.81 -15.70
CA ASP A 182 0.85 -5.44 -16.65
C ASP A 182 1.32 -4.30 -17.58
N LEU A 183 2.33 -3.53 -17.19
CA LEU A 183 2.80 -2.34 -17.92
C LEU A 183 3.13 -2.59 -19.40
N LYS A 184 3.55 -3.81 -19.76
CA LYS A 184 3.91 -4.16 -21.15
C LYS A 184 2.71 -4.46 -22.04
N ASN A 185 1.54 -4.72 -21.44
CA ASN A 185 0.35 -5.22 -22.13
C ASN A 185 -0.83 -4.24 -22.06
N LEU A 186 -0.75 -3.20 -21.22
CA LEU A 186 -1.81 -2.22 -21.04
C LEU A 186 -1.72 -1.11 -22.09
N SER A 187 -2.88 -0.75 -22.65
CA SER A 187 -3.04 0.50 -23.38
C SER A 187 -3.20 1.66 -22.40
N ILE A 188 -3.09 2.90 -22.87
CA ILE A 188 -3.27 4.09 -22.02
C ILE A 188 -4.64 4.07 -21.31
N ASP A 189 -5.68 3.55 -21.96
CA ASP A 189 -7.04 3.48 -21.41
C ASP A 189 -7.18 2.45 -20.27
N ASP A 190 -6.22 1.53 -20.15
CA ASP A 190 -6.20 0.52 -19.09
C ASP A 190 -5.29 0.93 -17.91
N LEU A 191 -4.65 2.11 -17.98
CA LEU A 191 -3.83 2.64 -16.91
C LEU A 191 -4.70 3.28 -15.82
N LEU A 192 -4.31 3.10 -14.56
CA LEU A 192 -4.94 3.77 -13.43
C LEU A 192 -4.45 5.23 -13.33
N PRO A 193 -5.21 6.11 -12.67
CA PRO A 193 -4.81 7.49 -12.41
C PRO A 193 -3.47 7.57 -11.68
N GLY A 194 -2.54 8.34 -12.24
CA GLY A 194 -1.27 8.69 -11.60
C GLY A 194 -1.12 10.20 -11.49
N ASP A 195 -1.20 10.72 -10.26
CA ASP A 195 -1.25 12.16 -10.03
C ASP A 195 0.15 12.79 -9.96
N ALA A 196 0.22 14.06 -10.34
CA ALA A 196 1.44 14.88 -10.36
C ALA A 196 1.25 16.18 -9.57
N LEU A 197 2.26 16.55 -8.78
CA LEU A 197 2.23 17.73 -7.92
C LEU A 197 3.47 18.63 -8.12
N SER A 198 3.24 19.95 -8.19
CA SER A 198 4.26 20.99 -7.98
C SER A 198 3.82 22.01 -6.93
N ASN A 199 4.69 22.27 -5.95
CA ASN A 199 4.49 23.31 -4.94
C ASN A 199 5.17 24.65 -5.29
N SER A 200 5.77 24.77 -6.48
CA SER A 200 6.23 26.07 -6.98
C SER A 200 5.03 27.01 -7.17
N THR A 201 5.20 28.27 -6.83
CA THR A 201 4.21 29.33 -7.06
C THR A 201 4.44 30.07 -8.38
N ASP A 202 5.39 29.60 -9.20
CA ASP A 202 5.70 30.22 -10.48
C ASP A 202 4.55 30.09 -11.48
N PRO A 203 4.38 31.02 -12.43
CA PRO A 203 3.39 30.90 -13.50
C PRO A 203 3.56 29.62 -14.34
N SER A 204 4.79 29.10 -14.42
CA SER A 204 5.14 27.85 -15.08
C SER A 204 5.61 26.80 -14.05
N ALA A 205 4.83 26.61 -12.98
CA ALA A 205 5.17 25.68 -11.90
C ALA A 205 5.17 24.22 -12.37
N LEU A 206 4.19 23.85 -13.20
CA LEU A 206 4.15 22.56 -13.88
C LEU A 206 4.18 22.78 -15.40
N GLN A 207 5.25 22.36 -16.06
CA GLN A 207 5.46 22.54 -17.50
C GLN A 207 5.53 21.19 -18.21
N LEU A 208 4.55 20.93 -19.07
CA LEU A 208 4.41 19.65 -19.79
C LEU A 208 4.79 19.78 -21.26
N GLY A 209 5.80 19.02 -21.69
CA GLY A 209 6.25 18.96 -23.08
C GLY A 209 5.25 18.24 -24.01
N LYS A 210 5.38 18.44 -25.32
CA LYS A 210 4.41 17.95 -26.35
C LYS A 210 4.07 16.46 -26.35
N LYS A 211 4.90 15.62 -25.74
CA LYS A 211 4.74 14.16 -25.70
C LYS A 211 4.60 13.64 -24.27
N THR A 212 3.98 14.46 -23.42
CA THR A 212 3.71 14.10 -22.04
C THR A 212 2.26 13.67 -21.84
N THR A 213 2.05 12.56 -21.17
CA THR A 213 0.72 12.10 -20.72
C THR A 213 0.73 11.89 -19.21
N ILE A 214 -0.24 12.49 -18.52
CA ILE A 214 -0.54 12.25 -17.10
C ILE A 214 -1.93 11.60 -17.04
N THR A 215 -2.04 10.39 -16.49
CA THR A 215 -3.32 9.67 -16.44
C THR A 215 -4.22 10.11 -15.28
N GLY A 216 -3.65 10.72 -14.24
CA GLY A 216 -4.38 11.29 -13.10
C GLY A 216 -4.45 12.81 -13.14
N ASP A 217 -4.56 13.39 -11.95
CA ASP A 217 -4.67 14.83 -11.73
C ASP A 217 -3.30 15.52 -11.77
N ALA A 218 -3.30 16.77 -12.22
CA ALA A 218 -2.14 17.63 -12.25
C ALA A 218 -2.38 18.85 -11.37
N LYS A 219 -1.74 18.89 -10.20
CA LYS A 219 -1.89 19.95 -9.20
C LYS A 219 -0.65 20.83 -9.14
N ALA A 220 -0.85 22.14 -9.15
CA ALA A 220 0.24 23.10 -8.98
C ALA A 220 -0.16 24.26 -8.07
N ALA A 221 0.75 24.69 -7.19
CA ALA A 221 0.55 25.90 -6.40
C ALA A 221 0.65 27.19 -7.24
N GLY A 222 1.36 27.11 -8.37
CA GLY A 222 1.44 28.13 -9.40
C GLY A 222 0.67 27.71 -10.66
N GLY A 223 1.11 28.19 -11.82
CA GLY A 223 0.43 27.87 -13.08
C GLY A 223 0.84 26.51 -13.67
N VAL A 224 -0.02 25.98 -14.53
CA VAL A 224 0.19 24.75 -15.30
C VAL A 224 0.23 25.10 -16.77
N GLU A 225 1.35 24.80 -17.44
CA GLU A 225 1.58 25.04 -18.86
C GLU A 225 1.67 23.72 -19.63
N LEU A 226 0.83 23.56 -20.65
CA LEU A 226 0.83 22.41 -21.54
C LEU A 226 1.27 22.84 -22.93
N GLU A 227 2.37 22.29 -23.43
CA GLU A 227 2.70 22.43 -24.84
C GLU A 227 1.68 21.66 -25.72
N PRO A 228 1.43 22.11 -26.97
CA PRO A 228 0.51 21.42 -27.87
C PRO A 228 0.91 19.94 -28.08
N GLY A 229 0.05 19.02 -27.63
CA GLY A 229 0.26 17.58 -27.68
C GLY A 229 0.34 16.91 -26.30
N ALA A 230 0.63 17.66 -25.24
CA ALA A 230 0.56 17.17 -23.87
C ALA A 230 -0.89 16.84 -23.48
N GLN A 231 -1.08 15.80 -22.66
CA GLN A 231 -2.39 15.32 -22.22
C GLN A 231 -2.40 15.11 -20.70
N ILE A 232 -3.48 15.54 -20.07
CA ILE A 232 -3.83 15.24 -18.69
C ILE A 232 -5.23 14.62 -18.77
N LEU A 233 -5.38 13.39 -18.29
CA LEU A 233 -6.65 12.66 -18.35
C LEU A 233 -7.54 12.95 -17.12
N GLY A 234 -6.93 13.32 -15.99
CA GLY A 234 -7.62 13.83 -14.81
C GLY A 234 -7.85 15.35 -14.84
N GLN A 235 -7.94 15.95 -13.66
CA GLN A 235 -8.19 17.38 -13.48
C GLN A 235 -6.91 18.20 -13.51
N VAL A 236 -7.02 19.45 -13.97
CA VAL A 236 -5.94 20.45 -13.89
C VAL A 236 -6.26 21.42 -12.75
N LEU A 237 -5.48 21.35 -11.68
CA LEU A 237 -5.67 22.11 -10.45
C LEU A 237 -4.57 23.16 -10.28
N ALA A 238 -4.57 24.17 -11.16
CA ALA A 238 -3.62 25.29 -11.13
C ALA A 238 -3.94 26.32 -10.04
N ASN A 239 -2.92 27.02 -9.54
CA ASN A 239 -3.00 28.02 -8.47
C ASN A 239 -3.64 27.50 -7.18
N SER A 240 -3.40 26.22 -6.88
CA SER A 240 -3.90 25.55 -5.68
C SER A 240 -3.11 25.96 -4.42
N SER A 241 -3.61 25.58 -3.24
CA SER A 241 -2.77 25.60 -2.04
C SER A 241 -1.62 24.61 -2.17
N LYS A 242 -0.50 24.91 -1.52
CA LYS A 242 0.62 23.97 -1.39
C LYS A 242 0.20 22.74 -0.61
N GLU A 243 0.74 21.61 -1.02
CA GLU A 243 0.59 20.33 -0.33
C GLU A 243 1.79 20.06 0.58
N ASN A 244 1.60 19.19 1.57
CA ASN A 244 2.71 18.75 2.41
C ASN A 244 3.54 17.70 1.65
N ILE A 245 4.80 18.02 1.36
CA ILE A 245 5.78 17.05 0.85
C ILE A 245 6.72 16.73 2.01
N PRO A 246 6.87 15.45 2.40
CA PRO A 246 7.77 15.05 3.47
C PRO A 246 9.18 15.58 3.25
N THR A 247 9.82 16.03 4.33
CA THR A 247 11.22 16.47 4.29
C THR A 247 12.06 15.57 5.17
N TYR A 248 13.08 14.93 4.58
CA TYR A 248 14.00 14.08 5.31
C TYR A 248 15.39 14.69 5.44
N LYS A 249 16.01 14.45 6.59
CA LYS A 249 17.44 14.64 6.77
C LYS A 249 18.10 13.28 6.78
N VAL A 250 18.89 12.99 5.74
CA VAL A 250 19.66 11.74 5.64
C VAL A 250 20.51 11.47 6.88
N THR A 251 21.04 12.52 7.52
CA THR A 251 21.81 12.42 8.78
C THR A 251 21.03 11.78 9.93
N ASP A 252 19.70 11.87 9.93
CA ASP A 252 18.85 11.24 10.95
C ASP A 252 18.85 9.71 10.80
N PHE A 253 19.32 9.19 9.66
CA PHE A 253 19.47 7.77 9.36
C PHE A 253 20.93 7.29 9.43
N ASP A 254 21.86 8.09 9.99
CA ASP A 254 23.24 7.65 10.17
C ASP A 254 23.28 6.39 11.05
N PRO A 255 23.79 5.26 10.54
CA PRO A 255 23.77 4.02 11.30
C PRO A 255 24.63 4.10 12.57
N GLU A 256 25.75 4.82 12.56
CA GLU A 256 26.59 4.96 13.76
C GLU A 256 25.93 5.84 14.82
N ALA A 257 25.35 6.98 14.40
CA ALA A 257 24.69 7.90 15.33
C ALA A 257 23.44 7.27 15.97
N ASN A 258 22.77 6.38 15.24
CA ASN A 258 21.63 5.62 15.72
C ASN A 258 22.01 4.32 16.44
N GLY A 259 23.30 4.10 16.73
CA GLY A 259 23.76 2.95 17.50
C GLY A 259 23.57 1.60 16.80
N LYS A 260 23.50 1.58 15.46
CA LYS A 260 23.41 0.34 14.68
C LYS A 260 24.71 -0.45 14.86
N LEU A 261 24.57 -1.76 15.03
CA LEU A 261 25.68 -2.71 15.13
C LEU A 261 25.95 -3.35 13.77
N GLY A 262 27.12 -3.99 13.60
CA GLY A 262 27.46 -4.70 12.37
C GLY A 262 27.71 -3.81 11.14
N ILE A 263 28.06 -2.53 11.36
CA ILE A 263 28.33 -1.59 10.26
C ILE A 263 29.65 -1.95 9.57
N SER A 264 29.58 -2.23 8.27
CA SER A 264 30.76 -2.43 7.43
C SER A 264 31.28 -1.10 6.92
N HIS A 265 32.51 -0.72 7.30
CA HIS A 265 33.12 0.55 6.89
C HIS A 265 33.94 0.40 5.61
N LEU A 266 33.61 1.20 4.60
CA LEU A 266 34.37 1.28 3.37
C LEU A 266 35.55 2.24 3.54
N SER A 267 36.76 1.68 3.50
CA SER A 267 38.02 2.46 3.56
C SER A 267 38.42 3.08 2.22
N SER A 268 37.92 2.54 1.10
CA SER A 268 38.18 3.05 -0.25
C SER A 268 37.00 3.88 -0.77
N GLY A 269 37.29 5.05 -1.32
CA GLY A 269 36.31 5.87 -2.07
C GLY A 269 36.04 5.37 -3.49
N THR A 270 36.69 4.29 -3.93
CA THR A 270 36.46 3.67 -5.24
C THR A 270 36.36 2.16 -5.10
N VAL A 271 35.28 1.60 -5.63
CA VAL A 271 35.00 0.16 -5.62
C VAL A 271 34.49 -0.28 -7.00
N ASN A 272 34.79 -1.51 -7.38
CA ASN A 272 34.30 -2.13 -8.60
C ASN A 272 33.36 -3.29 -8.23
N LYS A 273 32.18 -3.35 -8.86
CA LYS A 273 31.19 -4.41 -8.68
C LYS A 273 30.88 -4.67 -7.19
N ALA A 274 30.28 -3.67 -6.56
CA ALA A 274 29.93 -3.72 -5.16
C ALA A 274 28.70 -4.63 -4.95
N ASN A 275 28.81 -5.56 -4.00
CA ASN A 275 27.67 -6.29 -3.44
C ASN A 275 27.61 -6.00 -1.94
N TYR A 276 26.53 -5.39 -1.48
CA TYR A 276 26.36 -5.00 -0.09
C TYR A 276 25.15 -5.67 0.54
N GLU A 277 25.39 -6.23 1.73
CA GLU A 277 24.42 -6.85 2.64
C GLU A 277 24.50 -6.09 3.97
N GLY A 278 23.39 -5.95 4.70
CA GLY A 278 23.35 -5.24 5.98
C GLY A 278 23.72 -3.76 5.89
N TRP A 279 24.23 -3.19 6.99
CA TRP A 279 24.62 -1.78 7.06
C TRP A 279 26.04 -1.57 6.54
N VAL A 280 26.19 -0.71 5.54
CA VAL A 280 27.50 -0.33 4.99
C VAL A 280 27.64 1.18 5.07
N LYS A 281 28.74 1.67 5.66
CA LYS A 281 29.02 3.10 5.80
C LYS A 281 30.29 3.52 5.08
N ARG A 282 30.23 4.68 4.44
CA ARG A 282 31.38 5.39 3.87
C ARG A 282 31.41 6.83 4.36
N ASP A 283 32.54 7.23 4.95
CA ASP A 283 32.80 8.64 5.31
C ASP A 283 33.57 9.38 4.21
N GLY A 284 32.88 10.24 3.48
CA GLY A 284 33.35 10.91 2.26
C GLY A 284 32.83 10.22 0.99
N ASP A 285 33.27 10.71 -0.16
CA ASP A 285 32.69 10.32 -1.44
C ASP A 285 32.93 8.84 -1.79
N LEU A 286 32.00 8.28 -2.56
CA LEU A 286 32.02 6.91 -3.06
C LEU A 286 31.74 6.84 -4.57
N PHE A 287 32.67 6.22 -5.29
CA PHE A 287 32.51 5.86 -6.70
C PHE A 287 32.42 4.33 -6.87
N VAL A 288 31.33 3.85 -7.46
CA VAL A 288 31.11 2.45 -7.81
C VAL A 288 31.17 2.29 -9.34
N GLY A 289 32.22 1.66 -9.86
CA GLY A 289 32.52 1.69 -11.30
C GLY A 289 31.79 0.66 -12.17
N GLN A 290 31.24 -0.41 -11.60
CA GLN A 290 30.67 -1.55 -12.36
C GLN A 290 29.37 -2.09 -11.75
N GLY A 291 28.45 -1.17 -11.46
CA GLY A 291 27.15 -1.44 -10.89
C GLY A 291 27.22 -1.69 -9.39
N LEU A 292 26.08 -1.45 -8.75
CA LEU A 292 25.86 -1.70 -7.33
C LEU A 292 24.75 -2.75 -7.18
N HIS A 293 25.05 -3.82 -6.45
CA HIS A 293 24.07 -4.82 -6.04
C HIS A 293 23.81 -4.67 -4.54
N LEU A 294 22.54 -4.56 -4.17
CA LEU A 294 22.08 -4.56 -2.79
C LEU A 294 21.36 -5.88 -2.53
N ASP A 295 21.81 -6.64 -1.54
CA ASP A 295 21.10 -7.83 -1.06
C ASP A 295 20.63 -7.56 0.36
N ASN A 296 19.47 -6.88 0.46
CA ASN A 296 18.93 -6.32 1.70
C ASN A 296 19.93 -5.36 2.39
N GLY A 297 20.77 -4.71 1.59
CA GLY A 297 21.82 -3.81 2.06
C GLY A 297 21.36 -2.35 2.17
N VAL A 298 21.81 -1.67 3.22
CA VAL A 298 21.65 -0.22 3.39
C VAL A 298 23.02 0.44 3.32
N LEU A 299 23.27 1.16 2.23
CA LEU A 299 24.51 1.91 2.01
C LEU A 299 24.32 3.36 2.44
N TYR A 300 24.99 3.75 3.52
CA TYR A 300 25.09 5.13 4.00
C TYR A 300 26.39 5.78 3.53
N VAL A 301 26.30 6.88 2.78
CA VAL A 301 27.42 7.66 2.27
C VAL A 301 27.36 9.07 2.85
N ASN A 302 28.31 9.39 3.71
CA ASN A 302 28.52 10.74 4.22
C ASN A 302 29.38 11.56 3.24
N GLY A 303 28.80 11.86 2.07
CA GLY A 303 29.47 12.50 0.94
C GLY A 303 28.64 12.31 -0.34
N ASP A 304 29.28 12.47 -1.50
CA ASP A 304 28.64 12.23 -2.80
C ASP A 304 28.75 10.75 -3.21
N LEU A 305 27.69 10.21 -3.82
CA LEU A 305 27.64 8.84 -4.38
C LEU A 305 27.54 8.89 -5.91
N THR A 306 28.45 8.22 -6.59
CA THR A 306 28.37 7.98 -8.03
C THR A 306 28.42 6.49 -8.34
N VAL A 307 27.40 5.98 -9.03
CA VAL A 307 27.30 4.60 -9.48
C VAL A 307 27.26 4.56 -11.01
N SER A 308 28.25 3.89 -11.60
CA SER A 308 28.29 3.57 -13.03
C SER A 308 27.89 2.12 -13.23
N GLY A 309 26.90 1.85 -14.08
CA GLY A 309 26.41 0.49 -14.37
C GLY A 309 25.09 0.11 -13.69
N GLY A 310 24.37 1.08 -13.11
CA GLY A 310 23.05 0.87 -12.50
C GLY A 310 23.07 0.30 -11.08
N VAL A 311 21.87 0.18 -10.51
CA VAL A 311 21.61 -0.39 -9.18
C VAL A 311 20.65 -1.57 -9.34
N THR A 312 20.90 -2.66 -8.62
CA THR A 312 20.11 -3.90 -8.68
C THR A 312 19.92 -4.50 -7.28
N GLY A 313 18.96 -5.40 -7.12
CA GLY A 313 18.63 -6.07 -5.87
C GLY A 313 17.69 -5.26 -4.97
N VAL A 314 17.68 -5.58 -3.67
CA VAL A 314 16.78 -5.00 -2.67
C VAL A 314 17.59 -4.23 -1.63
N GLY A 315 17.22 -3.00 -1.29
CA GLY A 315 17.91 -2.25 -0.24
C GLY A 315 17.67 -0.75 -0.25
N ALA A 316 18.58 0.01 0.36
CA ALA A 316 18.49 1.47 0.40
C ALA A 316 19.86 2.15 0.22
N LEU A 317 19.84 3.32 -0.43
CA LEU A 317 20.97 4.24 -0.60
C LEU A 317 20.67 5.54 0.12
N LEU A 318 21.48 5.87 1.13
CA LEU A 318 21.33 7.04 1.98
C LEU A 318 22.55 7.94 1.81
N VAL A 319 22.36 9.11 1.21
CA VAL A 319 23.48 9.95 0.77
C VAL A 319 23.33 11.38 1.28
N THR A 320 24.30 11.87 2.06
CA THR A 320 24.26 13.24 2.59
C THR A 320 24.56 14.29 1.51
N GLY A 321 25.29 13.89 0.47
CA GLY A 321 25.57 14.70 -0.72
C GLY A 321 24.66 14.37 -1.91
N ASN A 322 25.20 14.49 -3.11
CA ASN A 322 24.52 14.22 -4.37
C ASN A 322 24.61 12.73 -4.75
N THR A 323 23.58 12.22 -5.41
CA THR A 323 23.56 10.87 -5.96
C THR A 323 23.48 10.91 -7.48
N THR A 324 24.46 10.28 -8.14
CA THR A 324 24.47 10.10 -9.60
C THR A 324 24.47 8.62 -9.93
N ILE A 325 23.45 8.13 -10.62
CA ILE A 325 23.37 6.73 -11.08
C ILE A 325 23.23 6.75 -12.59
N THR A 326 24.21 6.14 -13.25
CA THR A 326 24.24 5.99 -14.70
C THR A 326 24.28 4.53 -15.11
N GLY A 327 23.72 4.22 -16.27
CA GLY A 327 23.83 2.91 -16.90
C GLY A 327 22.53 2.10 -16.89
N ARG A 328 22.66 0.79 -17.13
CA ARG A 328 21.52 -0.10 -17.28
C ARG A 328 21.14 -0.68 -15.93
N SER A 329 19.94 -0.37 -15.47
CA SER A 329 19.28 -1.10 -14.38
C SER A 329 18.22 -2.00 -15.00
N ALA A 330 18.19 -3.28 -14.62
CA ALA A 330 17.24 -4.24 -15.18
C ALA A 330 15.93 -4.27 -14.38
N LEU A 331 14.80 -4.38 -15.07
CA LEU A 331 13.51 -4.71 -14.46
C LEU A 331 13.57 -6.18 -14.00
N SER A 332 13.69 -6.40 -12.70
CA SER A 332 13.42 -7.69 -12.05
C SER A 332 12.35 -7.47 -11.01
N THR A 333 11.43 -8.42 -10.84
CA THR A 333 10.42 -8.42 -9.76
C THR A 333 11.05 -8.39 -8.37
N ASP A 334 12.34 -8.71 -8.29
CA ASP A 334 13.14 -8.78 -7.07
C ASP A 334 14.04 -7.54 -6.89
N ASN A 335 13.92 -6.52 -7.75
CA ASN A 335 14.65 -5.26 -7.60
C ASN A 335 13.73 -4.22 -6.95
N LEU A 336 14.10 -3.76 -5.75
CA LEU A 336 13.38 -2.74 -5.01
C LEU A 336 14.36 -1.94 -4.15
N ALA A 337 14.63 -0.69 -4.54
CA ALA A 337 15.59 0.14 -3.83
C ALA A 337 14.99 1.49 -3.44
N ALA A 338 15.27 1.95 -2.22
CA ALA A 338 15.05 3.34 -1.84
C ALA A 338 16.31 4.16 -2.12
N ILE A 339 16.18 5.33 -2.76
CA ILE A 339 17.24 6.32 -2.87
C ILE A 339 16.81 7.55 -2.09
N VAL A 340 17.57 7.93 -1.07
CA VAL A 340 17.30 9.12 -0.26
C VAL A 340 18.55 9.98 -0.24
N SER A 341 18.49 11.17 -0.85
CA SER A 341 19.63 12.09 -0.94
C SER A 341 19.30 13.46 -0.36
N GLN A 342 20.20 13.96 0.50
CA GLN A 342 20.16 15.36 0.96
C GLN A 342 20.60 16.35 -0.12
N GLY A 343 21.40 15.90 -1.10
CA GLY A 343 21.71 16.64 -2.32
C GLY A 343 20.75 16.36 -3.47
N SER A 344 21.19 16.66 -4.67
CA SER A 344 20.43 16.41 -5.90
C SER A 344 20.59 14.95 -6.35
N VAL A 345 19.58 14.42 -7.05
CA VAL A 345 19.61 13.07 -7.63
C VAL A 345 19.60 13.17 -9.16
N LEU A 346 20.55 12.50 -9.81
CA LEU A 346 20.59 12.29 -11.26
C LEU A 346 20.49 10.79 -11.56
N LEU A 347 19.43 10.38 -12.24
CA LEU A 347 19.24 9.03 -12.76
C LEU A 347 19.28 9.07 -14.28
N GLN A 348 20.22 8.36 -14.90
CA GLN A 348 20.39 8.38 -16.34
C GLN A 348 20.58 6.98 -16.93
N GLY A 349 19.59 6.54 -17.70
CA GLY A 349 19.69 5.34 -18.52
C GLY A 349 20.28 5.61 -19.91
N PRO A 350 20.84 4.60 -20.59
CA PRO A 350 21.17 4.73 -22.01
C PRO A 350 19.95 4.86 -22.92
N THR A 351 18.84 4.17 -22.60
CA THR A 351 17.55 4.30 -23.31
C THR A 351 16.40 3.94 -22.35
N GLN A 352 15.23 4.54 -22.58
CA GLN A 352 14.01 4.34 -21.78
C GLN A 352 13.63 2.86 -21.61
N GLN A 353 13.72 2.06 -22.67
CA GLN A 353 13.32 0.64 -22.66
C GLN A 353 14.36 -0.28 -22.01
N SER A 354 15.58 0.21 -21.82
CA SER A 354 16.72 -0.60 -21.37
C SER A 354 17.15 -0.34 -19.92
N SER A 355 16.56 0.68 -19.31
CA SER A 355 16.85 1.13 -17.96
C SER A 355 15.58 1.27 -17.15
N THR A 356 15.45 0.40 -16.16
CA THR A 356 14.33 0.42 -15.24
C THR A 356 14.83 0.47 -13.81
N PHE A 357 14.29 1.40 -13.03
CA PHE A 357 14.48 1.44 -11.59
C PHE A 357 13.13 1.26 -10.91
N ARG A 358 13.10 0.51 -9.81
CA ARG A 358 11.90 0.25 -9.03
C ARG A 358 12.15 0.59 -7.57
N GLY A 359 11.27 1.40 -6.99
CA GLY A 359 11.34 1.86 -5.61
C GLY A 359 11.06 3.34 -5.44
N LEU A 360 11.42 3.85 -4.27
CA LEU A 360 11.26 5.26 -3.90
C LEU A 360 12.52 6.05 -4.27
N VAL A 361 12.34 7.24 -4.86
CA VAL A 361 13.43 8.20 -5.04
C VAL A 361 13.08 9.50 -4.36
N TYR A 362 13.95 9.94 -3.44
CA TYR A 362 13.81 11.15 -2.67
C TYR A 362 15.05 12.06 -2.83
N SER A 363 14.82 13.35 -3.04
CA SER A 363 15.86 14.38 -3.05
C SER A 363 15.45 15.66 -2.31
N ASN A 364 16.42 16.30 -1.65
CA ASN A 364 16.27 17.63 -1.04
C ASN A 364 16.70 18.81 -1.94
N LYS A 365 17.44 18.59 -3.03
CA LYS A 365 17.98 19.71 -3.87
C LYS A 365 17.66 19.60 -5.36
N GLY A 366 16.76 18.68 -5.72
CA GLY A 366 16.26 18.52 -7.08
C GLY A 366 16.57 17.15 -7.66
N LEU A 367 15.73 16.73 -8.60
CA LEU A 367 15.81 15.41 -9.21
C LEU A 367 15.75 15.55 -10.73
N VAL A 368 16.66 14.85 -11.40
CA VAL A 368 16.66 14.71 -12.85
C VAL A 368 16.65 13.22 -13.19
N ALA A 369 15.65 12.79 -13.97
CA ALA A 369 15.58 11.43 -14.50
C ALA A 369 15.52 11.46 -16.03
N GLU A 370 16.46 10.75 -16.68
CA GLU A 370 16.58 10.74 -18.13
C GLU A 370 16.62 9.32 -18.70
N ASN A 371 15.88 9.11 -19.79
CA ASN A 371 15.93 7.90 -20.61
C ASN A 371 15.71 6.61 -19.80
N MET A 372 14.63 6.54 -19.00
CA MET A 372 14.37 5.39 -18.15
C MET A 372 12.89 5.17 -17.82
N THR A 373 12.56 3.97 -17.35
CA THR A 373 11.29 3.67 -16.68
C THR A 373 11.52 3.64 -15.16
N LEU A 374 10.72 4.38 -14.42
CA LEU A 374 10.71 4.46 -12.97
C LEU A 374 9.41 3.84 -12.47
N VAL A 375 9.51 2.84 -11.60
CA VAL A 375 8.36 2.16 -11.04
C VAL A 375 8.31 2.42 -9.54
N GLY A 376 7.40 3.27 -9.10
CA GLY A 376 7.31 3.74 -7.72
C GLY A 376 6.97 5.21 -7.62
N THR A 377 7.51 5.89 -6.62
CA THR A 377 7.20 7.29 -6.33
C THR A 377 8.47 8.15 -6.36
N LEU A 378 8.35 9.36 -6.92
CA LEU A 378 9.41 10.36 -6.95
C LEU A 378 9.02 11.56 -6.08
N LEU A 379 9.85 11.88 -5.10
CA LEU A 379 9.62 12.96 -4.15
C LEU A 379 10.79 13.93 -4.15
N VAL A 380 10.50 15.22 -4.29
CA VAL A 380 11.49 16.29 -4.12
C VAL A 380 11.01 17.23 -3.03
N GLY A 381 11.59 17.11 -1.84
CA GLY A 381 11.06 17.74 -0.61
C GLY A 381 11.69 19.07 -0.23
N GLY A 382 12.97 19.31 -0.54
CA GLY A 382 13.65 20.52 -0.04
C GLY A 382 13.21 21.80 -0.74
N ASP A 383 13.31 22.95 -0.07
CA ASP A 383 12.69 24.20 -0.53
C ASP A 383 13.02 24.57 -1.98
N GLN A 384 11.98 24.82 -2.78
CA GLN A 384 12.06 25.26 -4.18
C GLN A 384 13.00 24.39 -5.05
N SER A 385 12.93 23.08 -4.86
CA SER A 385 13.79 22.12 -5.56
C SER A 385 13.08 21.54 -6.76
N ASP A 386 13.66 21.77 -7.93
CA ASP A 386 13.05 21.43 -9.21
C ASP A 386 13.14 19.92 -9.53
N LEU A 387 12.14 19.43 -10.26
CA LEU A 387 12.07 18.09 -10.82
C LEU A 387 12.06 18.18 -12.35
N VAL A 388 12.93 17.41 -13.02
CA VAL A 388 12.98 17.33 -14.48
C VAL A 388 12.92 15.87 -14.94
N LEU A 389 11.95 15.54 -15.78
CA LEU A 389 11.84 14.24 -16.44
C LEU A 389 12.12 14.38 -17.92
N LYS A 390 13.05 13.59 -18.48
CA LYS A 390 13.39 13.62 -19.91
C LYS A 390 13.31 12.23 -20.52
N ASP A 391 12.39 12.03 -21.44
CA ASP A 391 12.15 10.71 -22.06
C ASP A 391 11.99 9.61 -20.98
N THR A 392 11.15 9.88 -19.96
CA THR A 392 11.01 9.04 -18.75
C THR A 392 9.56 8.62 -18.53
N GLN A 393 9.34 7.34 -18.22
CA GLN A 393 8.04 6.85 -17.75
C GLN A 393 8.09 6.69 -16.23
N VAL A 394 7.13 7.24 -15.50
CA VAL A 394 6.97 7.05 -14.06
C VAL A 394 5.64 6.37 -13.80
N VAL A 395 5.68 5.19 -13.22
CA VAL A 395 4.50 4.37 -13.00
C VAL A 395 4.45 3.95 -11.54
N TYR A 396 3.41 4.37 -10.84
CA TYR A 396 3.16 3.86 -9.51
C TYR A 396 2.58 2.44 -9.58
N SER A 397 3.02 1.59 -8.65
CA SER A 397 2.35 0.33 -8.35
C SER A 397 2.41 0.13 -6.83
N PRO A 398 1.33 -0.32 -6.17
CA PRO A 398 1.33 -0.56 -4.73
C PRO A 398 2.48 -1.45 -4.24
N ASP A 399 2.88 -2.42 -5.06
CA ASP A 399 3.97 -3.36 -4.76
C ASP A 399 5.37 -2.73 -4.92
N SER A 400 5.48 -1.48 -5.38
CA SER A 400 6.75 -0.84 -5.74
C SER A 400 7.24 0.23 -4.75
N VAL A 401 6.42 0.61 -3.77
CA VAL A 401 6.78 1.64 -2.77
C VAL A 401 6.94 1.06 -1.36
N LYS A 402 6.53 -0.19 -1.15
CA LYS A 402 6.77 -0.94 0.09
C LYS A 402 8.21 -1.43 0.15
N VAL A 403 9.17 -0.54 0.42
CA VAL A 403 10.54 -0.97 0.74
C VAL A 403 10.54 -1.52 2.16
N ASP A 404 10.24 -2.80 2.24
CA ASP A 404 10.26 -3.51 3.50
C ASP A 404 11.72 -3.88 3.88
N LEU A 405 12.36 -3.03 4.68
CA LEU A 405 13.66 -3.33 5.27
C LEU A 405 13.55 -4.25 6.51
N GLN A 406 12.38 -4.81 6.86
CA GLN A 406 12.24 -5.92 7.83
C GLN A 406 12.99 -7.18 7.34
N HIS A 407 13.23 -7.28 6.03
CA HIS A 407 13.79 -8.48 5.38
C HIS A 407 15.31 -8.67 5.53
N SER A 408 15.98 -7.91 6.40
CA SER A 408 17.32 -8.27 6.88
C SER A 408 17.29 -9.35 7.98
N GLU A 409 16.14 -9.70 8.54
CA GLU A 409 16.06 -10.72 9.59
C GLU A 409 15.78 -12.11 9.01
N ARG A 410 16.82 -12.95 9.01
CA ARG A 410 16.73 -14.38 8.71
C ARG A 410 15.86 -15.09 9.74
N THR A 411 15.31 -16.26 9.38
CA THR A 411 14.80 -17.24 10.35
C THR A 411 15.96 -17.63 11.28
N ALA A 412 16.05 -16.99 12.44
CA ALA A 412 17.13 -17.19 13.40
C ALA A 412 16.67 -18.13 14.52
N LEU A 413 17.47 -19.16 14.78
CA LEU A 413 17.54 -19.78 16.09
C LEU A 413 18.51 -18.94 16.92
N ASN A 414 18.01 -18.33 17.99
CA ASN A 414 18.77 -17.42 18.84
C ASN A 414 19.29 -18.17 20.06
N PHE A 415 20.60 -18.22 20.25
CA PHE A 415 21.20 -18.80 21.45
C PHE A 415 21.63 -17.69 22.43
N VAL A 416 21.20 -17.75 23.69
CA VAL A 416 21.51 -16.79 24.75
C VAL A 416 22.44 -17.46 25.79
N SER A 417 23.34 -16.74 26.44
CA SER A 417 24.19 -17.30 27.52
C SER A 417 23.82 -16.68 28.87
N PRO A 418 23.88 -17.40 30.01
CA PRO A 418 23.46 -16.86 31.29
C PRO A 418 24.54 -15.94 31.84
N LYS A 419 24.10 -14.73 32.19
CA LYS A 419 24.83 -13.69 32.92
C LYS A 419 25.95 -13.03 32.11
N GLY A 420 25.55 -11.98 31.38
CA GLY A 420 26.44 -10.89 30.97
C GLY A 420 27.07 -11.03 29.58
N ALA A 421 26.64 -12.00 28.78
CA ALA A 421 27.04 -12.15 27.39
C ALA A 421 25.80 -12.09 26.49
N ASN A 422 25.84 -11.22 25.48
CA ASN A 422 24.76 -10.99 24.53
C ASN A 422 24.56 -12.22 23.59
N PRO A 423 23.33 -12.42 23.07
CA PRO A 423 22.95 -13.60 22.31
C PRO A 423 23.62 -13.73 20.94
N GLY A 424 24.03 -14.95 20.57
CA GLY A 424 24.50 -15.30 19.23
C GLY A 424 23.38 -15.91 18.39
N ALA A 425 23.08 -15.33 17.23
CA ALA A 425 22.16 -15.87 16.24
C ALA A 425 22.95 -16.60 15.14
N PHE A 426 22.47 -17.77 14.67
CA PHE A 426 23.00 -18.40 13.44
C PHE A 426 21.92 -18.65 12.40
N THR A 427 22.36 -18.60 11.15
CA THR A 427 21.58 -18.32 9.95
C THR A 427 21.40 -19.57 9.08
N GLY A 428 20.15 -20.01 8.90
CA GLY A 428 19.77 -21.14 8.04
C GLY A 428 19.44 -20.70 6.60
N THR A 429 20.40 -20.89 5.69
CA THR A 429 20.33 -21.00 4.21
C THR A 429 19.68 -19.95 3.30
N LYS A 430 20.42 -19.68 2.19
CA LYS A 430 19.92 -19.38 0.84
C LYS A 430 18.91 -20.43 0.39
N GLY A 431 17.67 -20.04 0.16
CA GLY A 431 16.61 -20.91 -0.35
C GLY A 431 15.37 -20.11 -0.78
N SER A 432 14.71 -20.56 -1.83
CA SER A 432 13.85 -19.79 -2.74
C SER A 432 12.36 -19.64 -2.35
N ASP A 433 11.98 -19.75 -1.08
CA ASP A 433 10.57 -19.56 -0.66
C ASP A 433 10.39 -18.21 0.04
N LYS A 434 9.87 -17.26 -0.74
CA LYS A 434 9.63 -15.84 -0.43
C LYS A 434 8.14 -15.55 -0.18
N THR A 435 7.49 -16.27 0.73
CA THR A 435 6.11 -15.95 1.13
C THR A 435 6.05 -15.58 2.61
N SER A 436 5.38 -14.47 2.92
CA SER A 436 5.40 -13.73 4.19
C SER A 436 4.77 -14.43 5.40
N ASP A 437 4.12 -15.57 5.22
CA ASP A 437 3.19 -16.05 6.23
C ASP A 437 3.76 -17.28 6.96
N SER A 438 4.07 -17.04 8.24
CA SER A 438 4.57 -17.96 9.28
C SER A 438 6.08 -18.24 9.29
N LYS A 439 6.78 -17.70 10.30
CA LYS A 439 8.10 -18.17 10.74
C LYS A 439 8.14 -18.13 12.27
N THR A 440 8.36 -19.28 12.93
CA THR A 440 8.46 -19.35 14.39
C THR A 440 9.91 -19.17 14.83
N ARG A 441 10.17 -18.13 15.63
CA ARG A 441 11.48 -17.90 16.24
C ARG A 441 11.58 -18.65 17.57
N ILE A 442 12.74 -19.26 17.83
CA ILE A 442 13.02 -20.01 19.07
C ILE A 442 14.31 -19.48 19.70
N TYR A 443 14.21 -19.17 20.99
CA TYR A 443 15.31 -18.76 21.85
C TYR A 443 15.83 -19.95 22.65
N VAL A 444 17.15 -20.03 22.83
CA VAL A 444 17.84 -21.11 23.56
C VAL A 444 18.90 -20.49 24.46
N SER A 445 18.61 -20.29 25.74
CA SER A 445 19.62 -19.86 26.72
C SER A 445 20.32 -21.03 27.40
N THR A 446 21.43 -20.80 28.11
CA THR A 446 21.96 -21.75 29.11
C THR A 446 21.83 -21.19 30.53
N GLU A 447 21.87 -22.01 31.57
CA GLU A 447 22.04 -21.62 32.99
C GLU A 447 23.49 -21.90 33.41
N SER A 448 23.93 -21.33 34.54
CA SER A 448 25.34 -21.42 34.98
C SER A 448 25.82 -22.85 35.27
N ASP A 449 24.90 -23.80 35.36
CA ASP A 449 25.17 -25.24 35.51
C ASP A 449 25.20 -26.01 34.18
N GLY A 450 25.04 -25.31 33.05
CA GLY A 450 25.04 -25.87 31.70
C GLY A 450 23.68 -26.38 31.22
N THR A 451 22.59 -26.13 31.95
CA THR A 451 21.21 -26.45 31.55
C THR A 451 20.73 -25.50 30.45
N PHE A 452 20.12 -25.98 29.37
CA PHE A 452 19.50 -25.13 28.34
C PHE A 452 18.09 -24.68 28.74
N LEU A 453 17.72 -23.44 28.44
CA LEU A 453 16.34 -22.92 28.51
C LEU A 453 15.84 -22.60 27.10
N ILE A 454 14.74 -23.19 26.65
CA ILE A 454 14.29 -23.12 25.26
C ILE A 454 12.84 -22.63 25.20
N TYR A 455 12.56 -21.58 24.43
CA TYR A 455 11.22 -21.01 24.34
C TYR A 455 10.96 -20.28 23.01
N PRO A 456 9.73 -20.30 22.46
CA PRO A 456 9.39 -19.58 21.25
C PRO A 456 9.20 -18.08 21.50
N GLU A 457 9.31 -17.28 20.45
CA GLU A 457 9.00 -15.85 20.49
C GLU A 457 7.56 -15.57 20.97
N GLY A 458 7.39 -14.49 21.74
CA GLY A 458 6.13 -14.17 22.41
C GLY A 458 5.91 -14.91 23.74
N THR A 459 6.85 -15.75 24.18
CA THR A 459 6.79 -16.40 25.50
C THR A 459 7.90 -15.91 26.44
N ASP A 460 7.60 -15.83 27.74
CA ASP A 460 8.54 -15.40 28.79
C ASP A 460 9.55 -16.52 29.09
N GLU A 461 10.83 -16.18 29.29
CA GLU A 461 11.91 -17.12 29.66
C GLU A 461 11.58 -17.92 30.93
N LYS A 462 10.73 -17.37 31.82
CA LYS A 462 10.21 -18.11 32.99
C LYS A 462 9.41 -19.37 32.63
N ASN A 463 8.87 -19.41 31.43
CA ASN A 463 8.11 -20.53 30.88
C ASN A 463 8.96 -21.41 29.96
N ALA A 464 10.28 -21.21 29.94
CA ALA A 464 11.18 -21.96 29.07
C ALA A 464 11.23 -23.45 29.41
N LEU A 465 11.29 -24.25 28.36
CA LEU A 465 11.50 -25.68 28.43
C LEU A 465 12.98 -25.94 28.75
N LYS A 466 13.24 -26.72 29.81
CA LYS A 466 14.60 -27.01 30.26
C LYS A 466 15.15 -28.28 29.60
N ALA A 467 16.38 -28.22 29.09
CA ALA A 467 17.12 -29.37 28.58
C ALA A 467 18.46 -29.51 29.30
N ASN A 468 18.78 -30.71 29.80
CA ASN A 468 20.02 -30.96 30.55
C ASN A 468 21.15 -31.50 29.66
N SER A 469 20.89 -31.69 28.36
CA SER A 469 21.86 -32.18 27.40
C SER A 469 21.60 -31.61 26.01
N VAL A 470 22.62 -31.62 25.15
CA VAL A 470 22.51 -31.22 23.74
C VAL A 470 21.45 -32.03 23.00
N ALA A 471 21.34 -33.34 23.27
CA ALA A 471 20.36 -34.21 22.63
C ALA A 471 18.92 -33.87 23.04
N ASP A 472 18.71 -33.54 24.32
CA ASP A 472 17.40 -33.11 24.82
C ASP A 472 17.01 -31.76 24.22
N ALA A 473 17.95 -30.82 24.15
CA ALA A 473 17.75 -29.51 23.55
C ALA A 473 17.32 -29.59 22.07
N ILE A 474 17.98 -30.44 21.29
CA ILE A 474 17.60 -30.70 19.88
C ILE A 474 16.18 -31.23 19.79
N THR A 475 15.80 -32.15 20.68
CA THR A 475 14.46 -32.76 20.70
C THR A 475 13.38 -31.71 20.99
N ILE A 476 13.63 -30.82 21.96
CA ILE A 476 12.72 -29.73 22.31
C ILE A 476 12.57 -28.74 21.15
N ILE A 477 13.67 -28.34 20.51
CA ILE A 477 13.65 -27.41 19.37
C ILE A 477 12.86 -27.98 18.19
N LYS A 478 13.07 -29.27 17.86
CA LYS A 478 12.30 -29.96 16.83
C LYS A 478 10.81 -30.03 17.17
N GLY A 479 10.48 -30.26 18.44
CA GLY A 479 9.09 -30.28 18.90
C GLY A 479 8.39 -28.92 18.74
N LEU A 480 9.07 -27.82 19.08
CA LEU A 480 8.55 -26.47 18.92
C LEU A 480 8.33 -26.10 17.45
N LEU A 481 9.24 -26.52 16.55
CA LEU A 481 9.09 -26.29 15.10
C LEU A 481 7.98 -27.15 14.47
N ALA A 482 7.69 -28.33 15.04
CA ALA A 482 6.64 -29.22 14.55
C ALA A 482 5.23 -28.86 15.05
N LEU A 483 5.11 -28.02 16.08
CA LEU A 483 3.83 -27.53 16.62
C LEU A 483 3.24 -26.36 15.79
N VAL A 484 4.06 -25.80 14.91
CA VAL A 484 3.66 -24.86 13.87
C VAL A 484 3.21 -25.75 12.72
N ASP A 485 1.93 -25.74 12.34
CA ASP A 485 1.33 -26.64 11.32
C ASP A 485 1.87 -26.41 9.88
N ASP A 486 3.18 -26.25 9.70
CA ASP A 486 3.88 -26.11 8.42
C ASP A 486 5.00 -27.17 8.26
N PRO A 487 4.74 -28.29 7.55
CA PRO A 487 5.74 -29.33 7.30
C PRO A 487 6.95 -28.85 6.49
N LYS A 488 6.87 -27.71 5.78
CA LYS A 488 7.99 -27.15 5.01
C LYS A 488 9.06 -26.53 5.91
N GLN A 489 8.69 -25.97 7.06
CA GLN A 489 9.64 -25.39 8.01
C GLN A 489 10.55 -26.44 8.64
N LEU A 490 9.96 -27.57 9.05
CA LEU A 490 10.72 -28.68 9.61
C LEU A 490 11.67 -29.26 8.56
N GLN A 491 11.22 -29.41 7.32
CA GLN A 491 12.05 -29.90 6.21
C GLN A 491 13.22 -28.95 5.89
N ALA A 492 12.98 -27.63 5.92
CA ALA A 492 14.03 -26.63 5.76
C ALA A 492 15.04 -26.73 6.91
N PHE A 493 14.58 -26.72 8.17
CA PHE A 493 15.44 -26.86 9.34
C PHE A 493 16.31 -28.13 9.30
N GLU A 494 15.75 -29.27 8.89
CA GLU A 494 16.47 -30.54 8.77
C GLU A 494 17.53 -30.51 7.67
N ALA A 495 17.27 -29.84 6.55
CA ALA A 495 18.23 -29.73 5.46
C ALA A 495 19.41 -28.78 5.78
N THR A 496 19.22 -27.83 6.69
CA THR A 496 20.08 -26.62 6.78
C THR A 496 20.80 -26.49 8.12
N THR A 497 20.11 -26.82 9.21
CA THR A 497 20.51 -26.45 10.57
C THR A 497 20.75 -27.68 11.43
N ALA A 498 20.02 -28.79 11.19
CA ALA A 498 20.13 -30.01 11.98
C ALA A 498 21.56 -30.60 12.05
N ASN A 499 22.37 -30.45 10.99
CA ASN A 499 23.74 -30.95 10.96
C ASN A 499 24.75 -30.10 11.76
N LYS A 500 24.41 -28.82 12.03
CA LYS A 500 25.28 -27.87 12.76
C LYS A 500 24.87 -27.69 14.22
N LEU A 501 23.59 -27.96 14.51
CA LEU A 501 22.98 -27.74 15.81
C LEU A 501 23.68 -28.48 16.99
N PRO A 502 24.15 -29.74 16.86
CA PRO A 502 24.83 -30.42 17.96
C PRO A 502 26.14 -29.72 18.38
N GLN A 503 26.92 -29.25 17.41
CA GLN A 503 28.17 -28.54 17.69
C GLN A 503 27.88 -27.17 18.33
N LEU A 504 26.88 -26.44 17.81
CA LEU A 504 26.51 -25.12 18.34
C LEU A 504 26.00 -25.17 19.78
N LEU A 505 25.15 -26.14 20.10
CA LEU A 505 24.69 -26.36 21.48
C LEU A 505 25.85 -26.77 22.39
N SER A 506 26.80 -27.56 21.88
CA SER A 506 28.02 -27.88 22.62
C SER A 506 28.90 -26.65 22.86
N ASP A 507 29.06 -25.78 21.85
CA ASP A 507 29.89 -24.58 21.95
C ASP A 507 29.26 -23.53 22.89
N LEU A 508 27.92 -23.46 22.91
CA LEU A 508 27.14 -22.65 23.85
C LEU A 508 27.24 -23.17 25.29
N GLN A 509 27.12 -24.49 25.48
CA GLN A 509 27.27 -25.13 26.79
C GLN A 509 28.70 -24.95 27.34
N ASN A 510 29.68 -24.87 26.44
CA ASN A 510 31.09 -24.68 26.77
C ASN A 510 31.54 -23.20 26.80
N GLY A 511 30.66 -22.25 26.47
CA GLY A 511 30.94 -20.80 26.52
C GLY A 511 31.98 -20.30 25.50
N THR A 512 32.05 -20.92 24.32
CA THR A 512 33.14 -20.71 23.32
C THR A 512 32.73 -20.00 22.03
N LEU A 513 31.54 -19.43 21.96
CA LEU A 513 31.05 -18.71 20.77
C LEU A 513 31.82 -17.39 20.54
N PRO A 514 32.36 -17.12 19.32
CA PRO A 514 32.98 -15.85 19.00
C PRO A 514 31.95 -14.70 18.90
N HIS A 515 32.36 -13.51 19.36
CA HIS A 515 31.56 -12.27 19.41
C HIS A 515 31.46 -11.57 18.04
N GLU A 516 30.63 -12.06 17.12
CA GLU A 516 30.27 -11.34 15.90
C GLU A 516 28.73 -11.31 15.78
N GLU A 517 28.13 -10.13 15.99
CA GLU A 517 26.67 -9.90 16.03
C GLU A 517 26.16 -9.28 14.71
N GLU A 518 25.11 -9.89 14.13
CA GLU A 518 24.17 -9.28 13.17
C GLU A 518 22.84 -9.06 13.92
N ALA A 519 22.44 -7.79 14.10
CA ALA A 519 21.09 -7.38 14.46
C ALA A 519 20.73 -6.15 13.63
N VAL A 520 19.66 -6.21 12.83
CA VAL A 520 19.21 -5.10 12.00
C VAL A 520 17.79 -4.72 12.39
N ASP A 521 17.71 -3.66 13.19
CA ASP A 521 16.49 -2.89 13.40
C ASP A 521 16.02 -2.24 12.10
N LEU A 522 14.72 -2.41 11.87
CA LEU A 522 13.87 -1.77 10.86
C LEU A 522 14.25 -0.32 10.55
N VAL A 523 14.37 -0.03 9.26
CA VAL A 523 14.18 1.32 8.74
C VAL A 523 13.00 1.29 7.79
N SER A 524 11.87 1.80 8.24
CA SER A 524 10.81 2.19 7.32
C SER A 524 11.20 3.56 6.77
N PHE A 525 11.49 3.65 5.47
CA PHE A 525 11.45 4.94 4.77
C PHE A 525 10.00 5.24 4.45
N ASP A 526 9.26 5.66 5.46
CA ASP A 526 7.86 6.08 5.30
C ASP A 526 7.81 7.58 5.00
N PRO A 527 7.24 8.02 3.86
CA PRO A 527 6.75 9.39 3.65
C PRO A 527 5.66 9.80 4.62
#